data_AF-X0YBI1-F1
#
_entry.id   AF-X0YBI1-F1
#
_cell.length_a   1.000
_cell.length_b   1.000
_cell.length_c   1.000
_cell.angle_alpha   90.00
_cell.angle_beta   90.00
_cell.angle_gamma   90.00
#
_symmetry.space_group_name_H-M   'P 1'
#
loop_
_entity.id
_entity.type
_entity.pdbx_description
1 polymer ?
#
loop_
_entity_poly.entity_id
_entity_poly.type
_entity_poly.pdbx_seq_one_letter_code
_entity_poly.pdbx_strand_id
1 'polypeptide(L)'
;MGESPDNWKDAPQSGRLESGLTGRTWPVILYGALVLMPANIYLLLVAGQSLVGPISFIALILWVEAARLSRRPLTTAEAFIVYSVSAVAAGQMIFYMYAIHPAYFRISEVANSAMFSYRDASTGEMVTFAEAAPRWWAPPAEVVRQRNFLHPAWLLPIGIGMASWFFHMLADLCMGVLGYHLFVKVE
;
A
#
# COMPACT_ATOMS: atom_id res chain seq x y z
N MET A 1 -42.86 -20.98 31.16
CA MET A 1 -42.10 -19.89 30.53
C MET A 1 -40.69 -20.39 30.32
N GLY A 2 -40.44 -21.02 29.17
CA GLY A 2 -39.11 -21.44 28.75
C GLY A 2 -38.85 -20.76 27.42
N GLU A 3 -37.97 -19.76 27.43
CA GLU A 3 -37.54 -19.09 26.20
C GLU A 3 -36.79 -20.12 25.33
N SER A 4 -37.26 -20.25 24.09
CA SER A 4 -36.67 -21.11 23.08
C SER A 4 -35.23 -20.66 22.81
N PRO A 5 -34.24 -21.57 22.81
CA PRO A 5 -32.86 -21.23 22.50
C PRO A 5 -32.77 -20.79 21.04
N ASP A 6 -32.40 -19.52 20.86
CA ASP A 6 -31.59 -18.97 19.78
C ASP A 6 -31.42 -19.90 18.57
N ASN A 7 -32.39 -19.85 17.66
CA ASN A 7 -32.40 -20.63 16.44
C ASN A 7 -31.58 -19.88 15.38
N TRP A 8 -30.25 -19.98 15.46
CA TRP A 8 -29.28 -19.48 14.47
C TRP A 8 -29.39 -20.14 13.08
N LYS A 9 -30.53 -20.81 12.79
CA LYS A 9 -30.78 -21.55 11.56
C LYS A 9 -31.31 -20.69 10.41
N ASP A 10 -31.52 -19.39 10.63
CA ASP A 10 -31.92 -18.44 9.59
C ASP A 10 -30.74 -17.69 8.96
N ALA A 11 -29.49 -18.09 9.25
CA ALA A 11 -28.38 -17.72 8.39
C ALA A 11 -28.66 -18.27 6.98
N PRO A 12 -28.68 -17.47 5.91
CA PRO A 12 -28.98 -17.96 4.57
C PRO A 12 -28.00 -19.08 4.18
N GLN A 13 -28.47 -20.33 4.32
CA GLN A 13 -27.75 -21.50 3.87
C GLN A 13 -27.82 -21.52 2.34
N SER A 14 -26.62 -21.58 1.72
CA SER A 14 -26.35 -21.63 0.28
C SER A 14 -26.47 -20.33 -0.53
N GLY A 15 -25.81 -19.26 -0.10
CA GLY A 15 -25.30 -18.25 -1.04
C GLY A 15 -23.95 -18.72 -1.57
N ARG A 16 -23.93 -19.42 -2.72
CA ARG A 16 -22.66 -19.78 -3.38
C ARG A 16 -21.92 -18.47 -3.68
N LEU A 17 -20.87 -18.17 -2.92
CA LEU A 17 -20.08 -16.94 -3.09
C LEU A 17 -19.64 -16.86 -4.55
N GLU A 18 -20.18 -15.88 -5.28
CA GLU A 18 -19.79 -15.67 -6.67
C GLU A 18 -18.31 -15.28 -6.71
N SER A 19 -17.54 -15.91 -7.60
CA SER A 19 -16.13 -15.60 -7.73
C SER A 19 -15.97 -14.19 -8.31
N GLY A 20 -15.59 -13.22 -7.48
CA GLY A 20 -15.26 -11.86 -7.94
C GLY A 20 -13.86 -11.74 -8.57
N LEU A 21 -12.95 -12.67 -8.27
CA LEU A 21 -11.66 -12.80 -8.94
C LEU A 21 -11.85 -13.59 -10.23
N THR A 22 -12.32 -12.90 -11.27
CA THR A 22 -12.39 -13.44 -12.64
C THR A 22 -11.23 -12.89 -13.47
N GLY A 23 -10.90 -13.53 -14.60
CA GLY A 23 -9.91 -12.97 -15.54
C GLY A 23 -10.26 -11.56 -16.05
N ARG A 24 -11.50 -11.09 -15.81
CA ARG A 24 -12.00 -9.76 -16.14
C ARG A 24 -11.63 -8.70 -15.11
N THR A 25 -11.27 -9.07 -13.89
CA THR A 25 -10.83 -8.12 -12.85
C THR A 25 -9.31 -7.92 -12.84
N TRP A 26 -8.53 -8.81 -13.49
CA TRP A 26 -7.07 -8.66 -13.62
C TRP A 26 -6.61 -7.32 -14.25
N PRO A 27 -7.22 -6.83 -15.35
CA PRO A 27 -6.79 -5.56 -15.94
C PRO A 27 -7.00 -4.36 -15.04
N VAL A 28 -7.96 -4.42 -14.10
CA VAL A 28 -8.17 -3.38 -13.08
C VAL A 28 -6.98 -3.27 -12.15
N ILE A 29 -6.43 -4.41 -11.74
CA ILE A 29 -5.25 -4.45 -10.88
C ILE A 29 -4.07 -3.81 -11.60
N LEU A 30 -3.86 -4.15 -12.87
CA LEU A 30 -2.83 -3.55 -13.70
C LEU A 30 -3.03 -2.05 -13.91
N TYR A 31 -4.27 -1.61 -14.14
CA TYR A 31 -4.61 -0.19 -14.24
C TYR A 31 -4.31 0.56 -12.94
N GLY A 32 -4.70 0.00 -11.79
CA GLY A 32 -4.38 0.54 -10.47
C GLY A 32 -2.87 0.68 -10.25
N ALA A 33 -2.11 -0.38 -10.54
CA ALA A 33 -0.68 -0.43 -10.32
C ALA A 33 0.12 0.46 -11.30
N LEU A 34 -0.25 0.51 -12.58
CA LEU A 34 0.56 1.19 -13.62
C LEU A 34 0.12 2.63 -13.89
N VAL A 35 -1.14 2.97 -13.65
CA VAL A 35 -1.68 4.31 -13.97
C VAL A 35 -2.02 5.08 -12.71
N LEU A 36 -2.78 4.48 -11.79
CA LEU A 36 -3.23 5.19 -10.59
C LEU A 36 -2.11 5.36 -9.56
N MET A 37 -1.21 4.38 -9.43
CA MET A 37 -0.05 4.49 -8.53
C MET A 37 0.86 5.67 -8.88
N PRO A 38 1.38 5.85 -10.11
CA PRO A 38 2.22 7.00 -10.43
C PRO A 38 1.46 8.34 -10.36
N ALA A 39 0.16 8.35 -10.69
CA ALA A 39 -0.68 9.53 -10.50
C ALA A 39 -0.79 9.92 -9.01
N ASN A 40 -0.93 8.92 -8.12
CA ASN A 40 -0.94 9.13 -6.68
C ASN A 40 0.41 9.63 -6.16
N ILE A 41 1.52 9.05 -6.63
CA ILE A 41 2.88 9.54 -6.30
C ILE A 41 3.06 11.00 -6.72
N TYR A 42 2.62 11.35 -7.92
CA TYR A 42 2.70 12.72 -8.43
C TYR A 42 1.91 13.70 -7.56
N LEU A 43 0.66 13.36 -7.22
CA LEU A 43 -0.15 14.24 -6.38
C LEU A 43 0.44 14.37 -4.96
N LEU A 44 0.97 13.28 -4.42
CA LEU A 44 1.65 13.29 -3.12
C LEU A 44 2.86 14.23 -3.13
N LEU A 45 3.64 14.24 -4.21
CA LEU A 45 4.82 15.09 -4.33
C LEU A 45 4.49 16.57 -4.58
N VAL A 46 3.47 16.86 -5.39
CA VAL A 46 3.13 18.24 -5.79
C VAL A 46 2.22 18.93 -4.79
N ALA A 47 1.20 18.23 -4.32
CA ALA A 47 0.16 18.80 -3.46
C ALA A 47 0.26 18.32 -2.00
N GLY A 48 1.12 17.35 -1.69
CA GLY A 48 1.17 16.74 -0.36
C GLY A 48 -0.09 15.93 -0.03
N GLN A 49 -0.91 15.58 -1.03
CA GLN A 49 -2.21 14.91 -0.85
C GLN A 49 -2.18 13.50 -1.44
N SER A 50 -3.00 12.61 -0.85
CA SER A 50 -3.12 11.22 -1.28
C SER A 50 -4.48 10.95 -1.93
N LEU A 51 -4.47 10.20 -3.03
CA LEU A 51 -5.67 9.78 -3.77
C LEU A 51 -6.25 8.45 -3.28
N VAL A 52 -5.73 7.85 -2.20
CA VAL A 52 -6.10 6.49 -1.77
C VAL A 52 -7.61 6.32 -1.58
N GLY A 53 -8.30 7.31 -1.00
CA GLY A 53 -9.75 7.29 -0.83
C GLY A 53 -10.51 7.38 -2.17
N PRO A 54 -10.30 8.44 -2.97
CA PRO A 54 -11.00 8.61 -4.25
C PRO A 54 -10.68 7.55 -5.32
N ILE A 55 -9.49 6.95 -5.29
CA ILE A 55 -9.05 5.97 -6.32
C ILE A 55 -10.02 4.81 -6.47
N SER A 56 -10.53 4.26 -5.36
CA SER A 56 -11.43 3.11 -5.39
C SER A 56 -12.71 3.40 -6.16
N PHE A 57 -13.27 4.59 -5.97
CA PHE A 57 -14.45 5.06 -6.69
C PHE A 57 -14.16 5.36 -8.15
N ILE A 58 -13.02 6.00 -8.44
CA ILE A 58 -12.62 6.33 -9.83
C ILE A 58 -12.43 5.03 -10.63
N ALA A 59 -11.72 4.05 -10.07
CA ALA A 59 -11.50 2.76 -10.71
C ALA A 59 -12.81 1.98 -10.89
N LEU A 60 -13.68 1.98 -9.88
CA LEU A 60 -14.98 1.32 -9.94
C LEU A 60 -15.87 1.91 -11.03
N ILE A 61 -16.04 3.23 -11.05
CA ILE A 61 -16.89 3.92 -12.04
C ILE A 61 -16.37 3.65 -13.46
N LEU A 62 -15.05 3.79 -13.66
CA LEU A 62 -14.43 3.56 -14.97
C LEU A 62 -14.64 2.11 -15.44
N TRP A 63 -14.50 1.13 -14.54
CA TRP A 63 -14.66 -0.28 -14.90
C TRP A 63 -16.12 -0.67 -15.13
N VAL A 64 -17.05 -0.09 -14.36
CA VAL A 64 -18.49 -0.28 -14.55
C VAL A 64 -18.93 0.25 -15.91
N GLU A 65 -18.49 1.45 -16.29
CA GLU A 65 -18.80 2.01 -17.61
C GLU A 65 -18.14 1.22 -18.75
N ALA A 66 -16.89 0.76 -18.58
CA ALA A 66 -16.22 -0.11 -19.57
C ALA A 66 -16.94 -1.46 -19.76
N ALA A 67 -17.41 -2.07 -18.68
CA ALA A 67 -18.18 -3.32 -18.72
C ALA A 67 -19.58 -3.12 -19.33
N ARG A 68 -20.22 -1.97 -19.05
CA ARG A 68 -21.49 -1.60 -19.66
C ARG A 68 -21.36 -1.41 -21.17
N LEU A 69 -20.29 -0.74 -21.63
CA LEU A 69 -19.98 -0.59 -23.06
C LEU A 69 -19.75 -1.95 -23.74
N SER A 70 -19.16 -2.90 -23.00
CA SER A 70 -18.93 -4.28 -23.45
C SER A 70 -20.20 -5.17 -23.44
N ARG A 71 -21.38 -4.58 -23.19
CA ARG A 71 -22.69 -5.26 -23.05
C ARG A 71 -22.72 -6.43 -22.06
N ARG A 72 -21.78 -6.46 -21.11
CA ARG A 72 -21.64 -7.52 -20.11
C ARG A 72 -21.42 -6.86 -18.75
N PRO A 73 -22.50 -6.46 -18.04
CA PRO A 73 -22.39 -5.76 -16.78
C PRO A 73 -21.64 -6.61 -15.74
N LEU A 74 -20.92 -5.93 -14.84
CA LEU A 74 -20.22 -6.58 -13.73
C LEU A 74 -21.23 -7.08 -12.70
N THR A 75 -20.95 -8.24 -12.12
CA THR A 75 -21.66 -8.72 -10.93
C THR A 75 -21.30 -7.86 -9.71
N THR A 76 -22.12 -7.92 -8.66
CA THR A 76 -21.82 -7.23 -7.39
C THR A 76 -20.51 -7.73 -6.77
N ALA A 77 -20.19 -9.02 -6.93
CA ALA A 77 -18.94 -9.61 -6.48
C ALA A 77 -17.71 -9.07 -7.24
N GLU A 78 -17.80 -8.96 -8.57
CA GLU A 78 -16.71 -8.37 -9.38
C GLU A 78 -16.53 -6.88 -9.06
N ALA A 79 -17.63 -6.13 -8.90
CA ALA A 79 -17.59 -4.72 -8.52
C ALA A 79 -16.92 -4.51 -7.14
N PHE A 80 -17.21 -5.38 -6.17
CA PHE A 80 -16.54 -5.35 -4.86
C PHE A 80 -15.04 -5.60 -4.98
N ILE A 81 -14.62 -6.59 -5.77
CA ILE A 81 -13.19 -6.86 -5.99
C ILE A 81 -12.51 -5.67 -6.67
N VAL A 82 -13.14 -5.07 -7.68
CA VAL A 82 -12.62 -3.85 -8.33
C VAL A 82 -12.43 -2.73 -7.32
N TYR A 83 -13.42 -2.50 -6.46
CA TYR A 83 -13.37 -1.45 -5.44
C TYR A 83 -12.26 -1.70 -4.41
N SER A 84 -12.22 -2.89 -3.80
CA SER A 84 -11.27 -3.21 -2.74
C SER A 84 -9.84 -3.35 -3.26
N VAL A 85 -9.64 -3.99 -4.40
CA VAL A 85 -8.29 -4.27 -4.92
C VAL A 85 -7.66 -3.04 -5.57
N SER A 86 -8.44 -2.15 -6.20
CA SER A 86 -7.88 -0.92 -6.79
C SER A 86 -7.27 0.00 -5.74
N ALA A 87 -7.89 0.14 -4.57
CA ALA A 87 -7.35 0.89 -3.44
C ALA A 87 -6.02 0.32 -2.97
N VAL A 88 -5.92 -1.01 -2.86
CA VAL A 88 -4.68 -1.68 -2.44
C VAL A 88 -3.60 -1.54 -3.52
N ALA A 89 -3.93 -1.83 -4.79
CA ALA A 89 -2.98 -1.82 -5.89
C ALA A 89 -2.36 -0.43 -6.15
N ALA A 90 -3.15 0.63 -6.03
CA ALA A 90 -2.67 1.99 -6.25
C ALA A 90 -2.20 2.71 -4.97
N GLY A 91 -2.74 2.30 -3.82
CA GLY A 91 -2.51 2.94 -2.53
C GLY A 91 -1.34 2.35 -1.74
N GLN A 92 -0.99 1.08 -1.96
CA GLN A 92 0.18 0.47 -1.33
C GLN A 92 1.46 0.95 -2.01
N MET A 93 1.88 2.16 -1.64
CA MET A 93 3.10 2.82 -2.11
C MET A 93 4.35 2.30 -1.39
N ILE A 94 4.37 1.05 -0.94
CA ILE A 94 5.44 0.48 -0.11
C ILE A 94 6.79 0.60 -0.82
N PHE A 95 6.84 0.20 -2.11
CA PHE A 95 8.09 0.30 -2.87
C PHE A 95 8.55 1.76 -3.02
N TYR A 96 7.61 2.69 -3.17
CA TYR A 96 7.93 4.11 -3.17
C TYR A 96 8.45 4.58 -1.81
N MET A 97 7.76 4.28 -0.70
CA MET A 97 8.11 4.74 0.64
C MET A 97 9.36 4.11 1.23
N TYR A 98 9.64 2.83 0.93
CA TYR A 98 10.74 2.08 1.56
C TYR A 98 11.95 1.89 0.64
N ALA A 99 11.82 2.06 -0.68
CA ALA A 99 12.95 1.94 -1.59
C ALA A 99 13.27 3.27 -2.30
N ILE A 100 12.33 3.81 -3.06
CA ILE A 100 12.61 4.97 -3.93
C ILE A 100 12.85 6.25 -3.11
N HIS A 101 11.96 6.54 -2.16
CA HIS A 101 12.02 7.76 -1.36
C HIS A 101 13.30 7.81 -0.49
N PRO A 102 13.66 6.79 0.32
CA PRO A 102 14.90 6.80 1.10
C PRO A 102 16.15 6.89 0.23
N ALA A 103 16.15 6.20 -0.91
CA ALA A 103 17.26 6.26 -1.85
C ALA A 103 17.42 7.65 -2.48
N TYR A 104 16.31 8.30 -2.85
CA TYR A 104 16.33 9.68 -3.35
C TYR A 104 16.89 10.65 -2.29
N PHE A 105 16.42 10.57 -1.04
CA PHE A 105 16.93 11.40 0.05
C PHE A 105 18.43 11.18 0.30
N ARG A 106 18.93 9.97 0.06
CA ARG A 106 20.35 9.68 0.23
C ARG A 106 21.24 10.33 -0.83
N ILE A 107 20.76 10.50 -2.06
CA ILE A 107 21.53 11.13 -3.15
C ILE A 107 21.22 12.62 -3.33
N SER A 108 20.13 13.12 -2.74
CA SER A 108 19.66 14.49 -2.94
C SER A 108 20.70 15.51 -2.48
N GLU A 109 20.97 16.50 -3.33
CA GLU A 109 21.88 17.62 -3.02
C GLU A 109 21.36 18.46 -1.86
N VAL A 110 20.03 18.59 -1.74
CA VAL A 110 19.39 19.33 -0.65
C VAL A 110 19.62 18.62 0.68
N ALA A 111 19.41 17.29 0.73
CA ALA A 111 19.63 16.51 1.95
C ALA A 111 21.12 16.46 2.34
N ASN A 112 22.02 16.51 1.36
CA ASN A 112 23.47 16.56 1.59
C ASN A 112 24.04 17.97 1.72
N SER A 113 23.19 18.99 1.74
CA SER A 113 23.61 20.36 1.95
C SER A 113 23.99 20.62 3.40
N ALA A 114 24.73 21.72 3.63
CA ALA A 114 25.15 22.16 4.97
C ALA A 114 23.97 22.41 5.94
N MET A 115 22.74 22.54 5.43
CA MET A 115 21.53 22.78 6.22
C MET A 115 21.06 21.53 6.98
N PHE A 116 21.26 20.33 6.42
CA PHE A 116 20.81 19.06 7.01
C PHE A 116 21.97 18.19 7.50
N SER A 117 23.20 18.70 7.43
CA SER A 117 24.38 18.10 8.07
C SER A 117 24.44 18.46 9.54
N TYR A 118 24.90 17.53 10.38
CA TYR A 118 25.19 17.79 11.78
C TYR A 118 26.68 17.59 12.06
N ARG A 119 27.17 18.29 13.08
CA ARG A 119 28.53 18.10 13.56
C ARG A 119 28.54 16.96 14.56
N ASP A 120 29.28 15.91 14.25
CA ASP A 120 29.45 14.79 15.19
C ASP A 120 30.25 15.28 16.41
N ALA A 121 29.72 15.03 17.60
CA ALA A 121 30.34 15.43 18.85
C ALA A 121 31.65 14.65 19.14
N SER A 122 31.84 13.49 18.51
CA SER A 122 32.98 12.60 18.76
C SER A 122 34.20 12.91 17.86
N THR A 123 33.98 13.19 16.59
CA THR A 123 35.02 13.47 15.57
C THR A 123 35.13 14.95 15.21
N GLY A 124 34.12 15.77 15.53
CA GLY A 124 34.11 17.19 15.22
C GLY A 124 33.95 17.51 13.73
N GLU A 125 33.81 16.50 12.88
CA GLU A 125 33.57 16.60 11.43
C GLU A 125 32.09 16.85 11.13
N MET A 126 31.83 17.46 9.98
CA MET A 126 30.48 17.69 9.46
C MET A 126 30.02 16.43 8.72
N VAL A 127 29.09 15.69 9.31
CA VAL A 127 28.54 14.48 8.70
C VAL A 127 27.30 14.87 7.89
N THR A 128 27.30 14.50 6.61
CA THR A 128 26.16 14.73 5.72
C THR A 128 25.07 13.69 5.95
N PHE A 129 23.83 13.99 5.54
CA PHE A 129 22.72 13.06 5.68
C PHE A 129 22.96 11.72 4.95
N ALA A 130 23.67 11.71 3.83
CA ALA A 130 24.00 10.47 3.10
C ALA A 130 24.83 9.47 3.91
N GLU A 131 25.76 9.98 4.72
CA GLU A 131 26.68 9.18 5.53
C GLU A 131 26.03 8.79 6.85
N ALA A 132 25.23 9.68 7.44
CA ALA A 132 24.47 9.41 8.65
C ALA A 132 23.34 8.38 8.45
N ALA A 133 22.77 8.29 7.24
CA ALA A 133 21.65 7.41 6.96
C ALA A 133 22.01 5.93 7.21
N PRO A 134 21.21 5.19 8.01
CA PRO A 134 21.49 3.77 8.24
C PRO A 134 21.39 2.94 6.96
N ARG A 135 22.21 1.87 6.86
CA ARG A 135 22.20 0.92 5.73
C ARG A 135 20.89 0.13 5.61
N TRP A 136 20.14 0.02 6.70
CA TRP A 136 18.84 -0.65 6.73
C TRP A 136 17.73 0.20 6.13
N TRP A 137 17.87 1.54 6.13
CA TRP A 137 16.87 2.47 5.62
C TRP A 137 17.06 2.75 4.12
N ALA A 138 18.32 2.82 3.66
CA ALA A 138 18.67 2.96 2.25
C ALA A 138 20.01 2.24 1.97
N PRO A 139 20.31 1.81 0.73
CA PRO A 139 21.64 1.35 0.35
C PRO A 139 22.64 2.52 0.34
N PRO A 140 23.97 2.28 0.31
CA PRO A 140 24.98 3.33 0.20
C PRO A 140 24.80 4.21 -1.05
N ALA A 141 25.25 5.47 -0.98
CA ALA A 141 25.04 6.47 -2.04
C ALA A 141 25.64 6.03 -3.39
N GLU A 142 26.76 5.32 -3.38
CA GLU A 142 27.43 4.79 -4.57
C GLU A 142 26.55 3.77 -5.28
N VAL A 143 25.90 2.89 -4.52
CA VAL A 143 25.00 1.86 -5.04
C VAL A 143 23.72 2.50 -5.58
N VAL A 144 23.18 3.50 -4.88
CA VAL A 144 21.98 4.22 -5.33
C VAL A 144 22.26 4.98 -6.65
N ARG A 145 23.45 5.58 -6.80
CA ARG A 145 23.85 6.28 -8.03
C ARG A 145 23.91 5.37 -9.26
N GLN A 146 24.18 4.07 -9.07
CA GLN A 146 24.17 3.08 -10.17
C GLN A 146 22.76 2.81 -10.72
N ARG A 147 21.69 3.28 -10.04
CA ARG A 147 20.28 3.06 -10.42
C ARG A 147 19.94 1.59 -10.71
N ASN A 148 20.65 0.68 -10.05
CA ASN A 148 20.44 -0.76 -10.19
C ASN A 148 19.78 -1.30 -8.92
N PHE A 149 18.53 -1.76 -9.05
CA PHE A 149 17.75 -2.33 -7.95
C PHE A 149 18.11 -3.80 -7.65
N LEU A 150 18.90 -4.46 -8.50
CA LEU A 150 19.32 -5.85 -8.33
C LEU A 150 20.64 -6.00 -7.55
N HIS A 151 21.20 -4.89 -7.04
CA HIS A 151 22.41 -4.95 -6.23
C HIS A 151 22.12 -5.58 -4.84
N PRO A 152 22.97 -6.49 -4.31
CA PRO A 152 22.72 -7.18 -3.04
C PRO A 152 22.46 -6.24 -1.85
N ALA A 153 23.00 -5.03 -1.88
CA ALA A 153 22.77 -4.02 -0.85
C ALA A 153 21.29 -3.58 -0.71
N TRP A 154 20.46 -3.83 -1.72
CA TRP A 154 19.01 -3.58 -1.65
C TRP A 154 18.23 -4.64 -0.88
N LEU A 155 18.80 -5.84 -0.68
CA LEU A 155 18.13 -6.92 0.05
C LEU A 155 17.77 -6.51 1.48
N LEU A 156 18.64 -5.72 2.14
CA LEU A 156 18.42 -5.30 3.52
C LEU A 156 17.25 -4.30 3.63
N PRO A 157 17.21 -3.16 2.90
CA PRO A 157 16.05 -2.26 2.91
C PRO A 157 14.75 -2.94 2.46
N ILE A 158 14.80 -3.76 1.40
CA ILE A 158 13.61 -4.47 0.90
C ILE A 158 13.09 -5.48 1.92
N GLY A 159 13.99 -6.25 2.54
CA GLY A 159 13.62 -7.22 3.57
C GLY A 159 12.96 -6.57 4.78
N ILE A 160 13.43 -5.40 5.20
CA ILE A 160 12.83 -4.65 6.30
C ILE A 160 11.48 -4.04 5.88
N GLY A 161 11.37 -3.53 4.66
CA GLY A 161 10.09 -3.08 4.10
C GLY A 161 9.05 -4.20 4.06
N MET A 162 9.45 -5.41 3.65
CA MET A 162 8.58 -6.59 3.63
C MET A 162 8.20 -7.05 5.04
N ALA A 163 9.14 -7.04 5.99
CA ALA A 163 8.86 -7.36 7.39
C ALA A 163 7.88 -6.35 7.99
N SER A 164 8.11 -5.05 7.77
CA SER A 164 7.21 -3.96 8.18
C SER A 164 5.80 -4.17 7.62
N TRP A 165 5.69 -4.49 6.34
CA TRP A 165 4.39 -4.80 5.72
C TRP A 165 3.69 -6.01 6.35
N PHE A 166 4.43 -7.08 6.61
CA PHE A 166 3.90 -8.27 7.28
C PHE A 166 3.36 -7.94 8.67
N PHE A 167 4.10 -7.16 9.47
CA PHE A 167 3.63 -6.69 10.76
C PHE A 167 2.42 -5.77 10.65
N HIS A 168 2.36 -4.93 9.61
CA HIS A 168 1.20 -4.07 9.35
C HIS A 168 -0.05 -4.89 9.07
N MET A 169 0.03 -5.91 8.20
CA MET A 169 -1.11 -6.81 7.96
C MET A 169 -1.55 -7.55 9.23
N LEU A 170 -0.60 -7.97 10.06
CA LEU A 170 -0.93 -8.62 11.33
C LEU A 170 -1.64 -7.65 12.29
N ALA A 171 -1.19 -6.40 12.35
CA ALA A 171 -1.84 -5.36 13.13
C ALA A 171 -3.27 -5.08 12.63
N ASP A 172 -3.47 -4.97 11.33
CA ASP A 172 -4.79 -4.77 10.72
C ASP A 172 -5.74 -5.92 11.05
N LEU A 173 -5.26 -7.17 11.01
CA LEU A 173 -6.03 -8.34 11.39
C LEU A 173 -6.41 -8.32 12.88
N CYS A 174 -5.46 -8.02 13.76
CA CYS A 174 -5.70 -7.89 15.20
C CYS A 174 -6.73 -6.80 15.51
N MET A 175 -6.62 -5.64 14.84
CA MET A 175 -7.59 -4.55 14.98
C MET A 175 -8.98 -4.96 14.49
N GLY A 176 -9.08 -5.74 13.41
CA GLY A 176 -10.34 -6.31 12.93
C GLY A 176 -11.01 -7.25 13.95
N VAL A 177 -10.24 -8.16 14.55
CA VAL A 177 -10.74 -9.07 15.59
C VAL A 177 -11.15 -8.32 16.86
N LEU A 178 -10.36 -7.32 17.26
CA LEU A 178 -10.67 -6.48 18.41
C LEU A 178 -11.95 -5.69 18.19
N GLY A 179 -12.13 -5.11 17.00
CA GLY A 179 -13.37 -4.45 16.59
C GLY A 179 -14.58 -5.38 16.63
N TYR A 180 -14.44 -6.61 16.13
CA TYR A 180 -15.51 -7.61 16.24
C TYR A 180 -15.91 -7.88 17.69
N HIS A 181 -14.94 -8.09 18.59
CA HIS A 181 -15.24 -8.32 19.99
C HIS A 181 -15.89 -7.12 20.67
N LEU A 182 -15.49 -5.90 20.31
CA LEU A 182 -15.96 -4.69 20.95
C LEU A 182 -17.37 -4.28 20.50
N PHE A 183 -17.71 -4.50 19.23
CA PHE A 183 -18.99 -4.03 18.65
C PHE A 183 -20.04 -5.12 18.42
N VAL A 184 -19.65 -6.41 18.37
CA VAL A 184 -20.61 -7.51 18.08
C VAL A 184 -20.86 -8.40 19.30
N LYS A 185 -19.88 -8.55 20.19
CA LYS A 185 -20.00 -9.47 21.34
C LYS A 185 -20.43 -8.77 22.63
N VAL A 186 -20.09 -7.49 22.80
CA VAL A 186 -20.38 -6.72 24.02
C VAL A 186 -21.72 -5.99 23.94
N GLU A 187 -22.20 -5.71 22.72
CA GLU A 187 -23.51 -5.11 22.42
C GLU A 187 -24.49 -6.20 21.98
#